data_AF-A0A2N3FKY0-F1
#
_entry.id   AF-A0A2N3FKY0-F1
#
_cell.length_a   1.000
_cell.length_b   1.000
_cell.length_c   1.000
_cell.angle_alpha   90.00
_cell.angle_beta   90.00
_cell.angle_gamma   90.00
#
_symmetry.space_group_name_H-M   'P 1'
#
loop_
_entity.id
_entity.type
_entity.pdbx_description
1 polymer ?
#
loop_
_entity_poly.entity_id
_entity_poly.type
_entity_poly.pdbx_seq_one_letter_code
_entity_poly.pdbx_strand_id
1 'polypeptide(L)'
;MNHRIVSTLVVVIVALFAVAAAAFTWTASATAPLTGAAAAPGNPHPPARRTESCMECHSAELGTIPATHRNFSLKTCESCHQTIEAVRVPHSVAMGDSRCPLCHGEPARDFGMPAGHLQYKTEECLLCHPVSADNYDKEPEPAGLSKSPANVTPHVLDGVFEDCDYCHHTELQSTLPESHKDFALDTCDECHGAEDSGAGAGD
;
A
#
# COMPACT_ATOMS: atom_id res chain seq x y z
N MET A 1 -26.20 54.33 53.88
CA MET A 1 -25.75 52.93 53.70
C MET A 1 -24.63 52.66 54.69
N ASN A 2 -24.82 51.75 55.67
CA ASN A 2 -23.80 51.50 56.69
C ASN A 2 -22.61 50.75 56.09
N HIS A 3 -21.45 51.42 55.98
CA HIS A 3 -20.21 50.86 55.46
C HIS A 3 -19.81 49.53 56.14
N ARG A 4 -20.19 49.36 57.40
CA ARG A 4 -19.97 48.12 58.17
C ARG A 4 -20.78 46.92 57.67
N ILE A 5 -21.99 47.14 57.16
CA ILE A 5 -22.86 46.08 56.62
C ILE A 5 -22.37 45.64 55.24
N VAL A 6 -21.92 46.59 54.41
CA VAL A 6 -21.37 46.29 53.08
C VAL A 6 -20.07 45.51 53.20
N SER A 7 -19.19 45.89 54.13
CA SER A 7 -17.91 45.21 54.35
C SER A 7 -18.08 43.78 54.87
N THR A 8 -19.04 43.53 55.76
CA THR A 8 -19.32 42.18 56.26
C THR A 8 -19.94 41.28 55.18
N LEU A 9 -20.85 41.81 54.37
CA LEU A 9 -21.43 41.08 53.23
C LEU A 9 -20.37 40.66 52.20
N VAL A 10 -19.45 41.56 51.84
CA VAL A 10 -18.39 41.26 50.87
C VAL A 10 -17.45 40.17 51.40
N VAL A 11 -17.05 40.22 52.67
CA VAL A 11 -16.19 39.19 53.27
C VAL A 11 -16.86 37.82 53.30
N VAL A 12 -18.14 37.76 53.63
CA VAL A 12 -18.91 36.49 53.63
C VAL A 12 -19.03 35.92 52.21
N ILE A 13 -19.31 36.75 51.21
CA ILE A 13 -19.41 36.32 49.81
C ILE A 13 -18.07 35.77 49.31
N VAL A 14 -16.96 36.48 49.56
CA VAL A 14 -15.62 36.02 49.16
C VAL A 14 -15.25 34.70 49.86
N ALA A 15 -15.58 34.54 51.14
CA ALA A 15 -15.35 33.29 51.86
C ALA A 15 -16.17 32.13 51.28
N LEU A 16 -17.43 32.36 50.88
CA LEU A 16 -18.28 31.35 50.26
C LEU A 16 -17.73 30.90 48.88
N PHE A 17 -17.23 31.83 48.06
CA PHE A 17 -16.61 31.49 46.78
C PHE A 17 -15.29 30.72 46.95
N ALA A 18 -14.48 31.04 47.96
CA ALA A 18 -13.25 30.31 48.25
C ALA A 18 -13.51 28.86 48.69
N VAL A 19 -14.55 28.63 49.50
CA VAL A 19 -14.95 27.28 49.93
C VAL A 19 -15.54 26.47 48.76
N ALA A 20 -16.33 27.10 47.88
CA ALA A 20 -16.86 26.45 46.69
C ALA A 20 -15.75 26.04 45.69
N ALA A 21 -14.71 26.85 45.54
CA ALA A 21 -13.55 26.53 44.70
C ALA A 21 -12.72 25.36 45.27
N ALA A 22 -12.62 25.24 46.60
CA ALA A 22 -11.92 24.13 47.26
C ALA A 22 -12.72 22.80 47.24
N ALA A 23 -14.05 22.87 47.13
CA ALA A 23 -14.92 21.70 47.03
C ALA A 23 -15.03 21.12 45.60
N PHE A 24 -14.47 21.82 44.60
CA PHE A 24 -14.41 21.38 43.20
C PHE A 24 -13.08 20.72 42.85
N THR A 25 -12.46 20.01 43.80
CA THR A 25 -11.39 19.05 43.52
C THR A 25 -11.99 17.82 42.85
N TRP A 26 -12.20 18.01 41.55
CA TRP A 26 -12.49 17.02 40.53
C TRP A 26 -11.87 15.66 40.88
N THR A 27 -12.74 14.69 41.20
CA THR A 27 -12.38 13.29 41.09
C THR A 27 -12.19 12.99 39.61
N ALA A 28 -10.98 13.22 39.10
CA ALA A 28 -10.55 12.66 37.83
C ALA A 28 -10.53 11.14 38.01
N SER A 29 -11.68 10.50 37.77
CA SER A 29 -11.73 9.06 37.60
C SER A 29 -10.87 8.75 36.39
N ALA A 30 -9.64 8.30 36.65
CA ALA A 30 -8.81 7.66 35.65
C ALA A 30 -9.58 6.44 35.16
N THR A 31 -10.26 6.58 34.02
CA THR A 31 -10.81 5.45 33.30
C THR A 31 -9.64 4.55 32.95
N ALA A 32 -9.60 3.36 33.54
CA ALA A 32 -8.65 2.33 33.18
C ALA A 32 -8.69 2.12 31.65
N PRO A 33 -7.54 1.91 30.99
CA PRO A 33 -7.52 1.65 29.56
C PRO A 33 -8.35 0.39 29.29
N LEU A 34 -9.26 0.49 28.32
CA LEU A 34 -10.07 -0.62 27.83
C LEU A 34 -9.14 -1.74 27.38
N THR A 35 -8.98 -2.76 28.22
CA THR A 35 -8.30 -4.00 27.88
C THR A 35 -9.12 -4.69 26.80
N GLY A 36 -8.71 -4.53 25.55
CA GLY A 36 -9.37 -5.15 24.39
C GLY A 36 -9.53 -4.26 23.16
N ALA A 37 -9.17 -2.97 23.20
CA ALA A 37 -9.07 -2.19 21.98
C ALA A 37 -7.90 -2.74 21.14
N ALA A 38 -8.21 -3.41 20.03
CA ALA A 38 -7.21 -3.72 19.02
C ALA A 38 -6.47 -2.41 18.66
N ALA A 39 -5.14 -2.46 18.62
CA ALA A 39 -4.34 -1.30 18.27
C ALA A 39 -4.84 -0.73 16.94
N ALA A 40 -5.01 0.59 16.88
CA ALA A 40 -5.40 1.25 15.65
C ALA A 40 -4.36 0.92 14.56
N PRO A 41 -4.79 0.52 13.34
CA PRO A 41 -3.86 0.27 12.27
C PRO A 41 -3.04 1.52 11.96
N GLY A 42 -1.75 1.33 11.69
CA GLY A 42 -0.86 2.41 11.31
C GLY A 42 -1.30 3.05 9.99
N ASN A 43 -1.04 4.34 9.86
CA ASN A 43 -1.39 5.12 8.68
C ASN A 43 -0.20 5.20 7.70
N PRO A 44 -0.21 4.49 6.56
CA PRO A 44 0.94 4.40 5.66
C PRO A 44 1.21 5.68 4.87
N HIS A 45 0.30 6.66 4.88
CA HIS A 45 0.48 7.92 4.17
C HIS A 45 -0.11 9.10 4.94
N PRO A 46 0.44 10.31 4.83
CA PRO A 46 -0.18 11.48 5.43
C PRO A 46 -1.57 11.75 4.81
N PRO A 47 -2.39 12.64 5.42
CA PRO A 47 -3.61 13.16 4.80
C PRO A 47 -3.32 13.73 3.40
N ALA A 48 -4.33 13.77 2.54
CA ALA A 48 -4.18 14.26 1.17
C ALA A 48 -3.55 15.67 1.17
N ARG A 49 -2.41 15.85 0.49
CA ARG A 49 -1.61 17.10 0.57
C ARG A 49 -2.37 18.36 0.14
N ARG A 50 -3.42 18.23 -0.67
CA ARG A 50 -4.17 19.38 -1.21
C ARG A 50 -5.25 19.90 -0.25
N THR A 51 -5.78 19.04 0.61
CA THR A 51 -6.96 19.33 1.43
C THR A 51 -6.75 19.01 2.90
N GLU A 52 -5.58 18.48 3.23
CA GLU A 52 -5.20 17.99 4.56
C GLU A 52 -6.24 17.03 5.14
N SER A 53 -6.95 16.31 4.27
CA SER A 53 -8.10 15.50 4.65
C SER A 53 -7.85 14.02 4.37
N CYS A 54 -8.09 13.18 5.38
CA CYS A 54 -8.18 11.73 5.21
C CYS A 54 -9.48 11.34 4.49
N MET A 55 -10.54 12.12 4.71
CA MET A 55 -11.92 11.77 4.38
C MET A 55 -12.25 11.83 2.89
N GLU A 56 -11.35 12.36 2.05
CA GLU A 56 -11.50 12.32 0.59
C GLU A 56 -11.47 10.90 0.06
N CYS A 57 -10.59 10.06 0.61
CA CYS A 57 -10.46 8.65 0.26
C CYS A 57 -11.01 7.73 1.35
N HIS A 58 -10.96 8.17 2.62
CA HIS A 58 -11.42 7.42 3.78
C HIS A 58 -12.81 7.86 4.24
N SER A 59 -13.85 7.38 3.57
CA SER A 59 -15.23 7.73 3.89
C SER A 59 -16.06 6.50 4.19
N ALA A 60 -17.16 6.71 4.91
CA ALA A 60 -18.08 5.62 5.19
C ALA A 60 -18.87 5.19 3.95
N GLU A 61 -19.01 6.07 2.96
CA GLU A 61 -19.56 5.76 1.63
C GLU A 61 -18.67 4.78 0.86
N LEU A 62 -17.34 4.95 0.94
CA LEU A 62 -16.37 4.05 0.32
C LEU A 62 -16.11 2.79 1.16
N GLY A 63 -16.74 2.67 2.34
CA GLY A 63 -16.55 1.54 3.25
C GLY A 63 -15.14 1.43 3.82
N THR A 64 -14.32 2.48 3.69
CA THR A 64 -12.91 2.51 4.08
C THR A 64 -12.69 2.94 5.53
N ILE A 65 -13.73 3.45 6.20
CA ILE A 65 -13.75 3.70 7.65
C ILE A 65 -14.94 2.99 8.30
N PRO A 66 -14.79 2.50 9.55
CA PRO A 66 -15.92 1.93 10.28
C PRO A 66 -17.01 2.98 10.52
N ALA A 67 -18.28 2.55 10.54
CA ALA A 67 -19.40 3.45 10.81
C ALA A 67 -19.29 4.17 12.17
N THR A 68 -18.61 3.54 13.14
CA THR A 68 -18.32 4.13 14.45
C THR A 68 -17.37 5.33 14.41
N HIS A 69 -16.65 5.53 13.29
CA HIS A 69 -15.66 6.59 13.12
C HIS A 69 -16.18 7.82 12.37
N ARG A 70 -17.45 7.81 11.91
CA ARG A 70 -18.05 8.85 11.07
C ARG A 70 -17.99 10.28 11.64
N ASN A 71 -17.88 10.42 12.97
CA ASN A 71 -17.95 11.72 13.65
C ASN A 71 -16.60 12.17 14.25
N PHE A 72 -15.50 11.49 13.95
CA PHE A 72 -14.19 11.91 14.43
C PHE A 72 -13.60 13.04 13.59
N SER A 73 -12.91 13.96 14.27
CA SER A 73 -12.12 15.00 13.60
C SER A 73 -10.79 14.42 13.09
N LEU A 74 -10.17 15.06 12.09
CA LEU A 74 -8.84 14.65 11.58
C LEU A 74 -7.79 14.53 12.69
N LYS A 75 -7.75 15.49 13.62
CA LYS A 75 -6.86 15.47 14.78
C LYS A 75 -7.09 14.25 15.68
N THR A 76 -8.34 13.78 15.78
CA THR A 76 -8.67 12.56 16.53
C THR A 76 -8.14 11.33 15.80
N CYS A 77 -8.25 11.28 14.47
CA CYS A 77 -7.72 10.18 13.66
C CYS A 77 -6.21 10.02 13.90
N GLU A 78 -5.44 11.11 13.80
CA GLU A 78 -3.98 11.11 13.99
C GLU A 78 -3.55 10.74 15.41
N SER A 79 -4.40 11.01 16.41
CA SER A 79 -4.09 10.64 17.80
C SER A 79 -4.06 9.12 18.02
N CYS A 80 -4.77 8.35 17.19
CA CYS A 80 -4.82 6.89 17.27
C CYS A 80 -4.06 6.22 16.12
N HIS A 81 -4.26 6.69 14.88
CA HIS A 81 -3.64 6.16 13.67
C HIS A 81 -2.32 6.87 13.39
N GLN A 82 -1.27 6.46 14.11
CA GLN A 82 0.07 7.01 13.92
C GLN A 82 0.58 6.75 12.50
N THR A 83 1.24 7.73 11.90
CA THR A 83 1.87 7.59 10.59
C THR A 83 2.98 6.55 10.64
N ILE A 84 2.94 5.58 9.74
CA ILE A 84 4.00 4.60 9.51
C ILE A 84 4.67 4.90 8.16
N GLU A 85 5.84 4.32 7.94
CA GLU A 85 6.53 4.48 6.67
C GLU A 85 5.67 3.93 5.53
N ALA A 86 5.55 4.71 4.46
CA ALA A 86 4.85 4.30 3.26
C ALA A 86 5.51 3.05 2.68
N VAL A 87 4.68 2.12 2.21
CA VAL A 87 5.18 0.94 1.50
C VAL A 87 5.90 1.41 0.24
N ARG A 88 7.20 1.13 0.15
CA ARG A 88 8.00 1.39 -1.05
C ARG A 88 8.12 0.15 -1.89
N VAL A 89 8.15 0.31 -3.21
CA VAL A 89 8.33 -0.82 -4.12
C VAL A 89 9.75 -1.34 -3.96
N PRO A 90 9.95 -2.59 -3.48
CA PRO A 90 11.27 -3.11 -3.13
C PRO A 90 11.98 -3.77 -4.33
N HIS A 91 11.34 -3.78 -5.49
CA HIS A 91 11.87 -4.26 -6.76
C HIS A 91 11.88 -3.11 -7.76
N SER A 92 12.64 -3.26 -8.84
CA SER A 92 12.56 -2.29 -9.92
C SER A 92 11.24 -2.44 -10.67
N VAL A 93 10.92 -1.40 -11.44
CA VAL A 93 9.68 -1.30 -12.22
C VAL A 93 10.01 -1.07 -13.70
N ALA A 94 11.15 -1.60 -14.16
CA ALA A 94 11.64 -1.36 -15.51
C ALA A 94 10.84 -2.17 -16.55
N MET A 95 9.60 -1.72 -16.78
CA MET A 95 8.86 -1.80 -18.04
C MET A 95 7.95 -0.57 -18.03
N GLY A 96 7.98 0.21 -19.12
CA GLY A 96 7.32 1.53 -19.23
C GLY A 96 5.81 1.54 -18.96
N ASP A 97 5.19 0.36 -18.85
CA ASP A 97 3.83 0.17 -18.38
C ASP A 97 3.90 -0.60 -17.07
N SER A 98 3.87 0.10 -15.94
CA SER A 98 3.76 -0.58 -14.64
C SER A 98 2.53 -1.51 -14.73
N ARG A 99 2.68 -2.82 -14.49
CA ARG A 99 1.57 -3.81 -14.50
C ARG A 99 1.34 -4.36 -13.09
N CYS A 100 1.38 -3.49 -12.08
CA CYS A 100 1.29 -3.81 -10.66
C CYS A 100 0.14 -4.79 -10.30
N PRO A 101 -1.09 -4.64 -10.84
CA PRO A 101 -2.21 -5.53 -10.53
C PRO A 101 -2.00 -6.99 -10.99
N LEU A 102 -1.09 -7.28 -11.93
CA LEU A 102 -0.83 -8.66 -12.32
C LEU A 102 -0.34 -9.50 -11.14
N CYS A 103 0.50 -8.90 -10.29
CA CYS A 103 1.05 -9.56 -9.10
C CYS A 103 0.27 -9.19 -7.82
N HIS A 104 -0.14 -7.92 -7.70
CA HIS A 104 -0.74 -7.35 -6.49
C HIS A 104 -2.28 -7.21 -6.55
N GLY A 105 -2.94 -7.65 -7.63
CA GLY A 105 -4.35 -7.36 -7.95
C GLY A 105 -5.39 -7.82 -6.92
N GLU A 106 -5.49 -9.11 -6.62
CA GLU A 106 -6.53 -9.57 -5.70
C GLU A 106 -6.12 -9.41 -4.22
N PRO A 107 -6.99 -8.84 -3.35
CA PRO A 107 -6.70 -8.67 -1.93
C PRO A 107 -6.39 -9.96 -1.16
N ALA A 108 -6.77 -11.11 -1.70
CA ALA A 108 -6.55 -12.42 -1.09
C ALA A 108 -5.16 -13.03 -1.40
N ARG A 109 -4.36 -12.43 -2.29
CA ARG A 109 -2.98 -12.87 -2.56
C ARG A 109 -2.05 -12.50 -1.40
N ASP A 110 -0.93 -13.22 -1.30
CA ASP A 110 0.12 -12.97 -0.29
C ASP A 110 0.62 -11.51 -0.28
N PHE A 111 0.58 -10.84 -1.44
CA PHE A 111 0.89 -9.42 -1.61
C PHE A 111 -0.26 -8.65 -2.27
N GLY A 112 -1.50 -9.09 -2.03
CA GLY A 112 -2.71 -8.47 -2.55
C GLY A 112 -2.88 -7.03 -2.07
N MET A 113 -3.32 -6.16 -2.97
CA MET A 113 -3.63 -4.77 -2.61
C MET A 113 -4.93 -4.71 -1.78
N PRO A 114 -5.08 -3.74 -0.88
CA PRO A 114 -6.34 -3.53 -0.18
C PRO A 114 -7.49 -3.36 -1.18
N ALA A 115 -8.70 -3.83 -0.84
CA ALA A 115 -9.85 -3.72 -1.75
C ALA A 115 -10.13 -2.28 -2.21
N GLY A 116 -9.89 -1.29 -1.34
CA GLY A 116 -9.97 0.13 -1.69
C GLY A 116 -8.84 0.64 -2.60
N HIS A 117 -7.90 -0.19 -3.04
CA HIS A 117 -6.88 0.20 -4.01
C HIS A 117 -7.21 -0.27 -5.45
N LEU A 118 -8.21 -1.14 -5.61
CA LEU A 118 -8.66 -1.67 -6.91
C LEU A 118 -9.21 -0.60 -7.87
N GLN A 119 -9.51 0.58 -7.36
CA GLN A 119 -10.04 1.71 -8.12
C GLN A 119 -8.96 2.58 -8.78
N TYR A 120 -7.69 2.42 -8.40
CA TYR A 120 -6.58 3.17 -8.98
C TYR A 120 -6.11 2.50 -10.27
N LYS A 121 -5.71 3.31 -11.25
CA LYS A 121 -5.07 2.83 -12.47
C LYS A 121 -3.62 2.47 -12.20
N THR A 122 -3.03 1.65 -13.05
CA THR A 122 -1.69 1.12 -12.76
C THR A 122 -0.62 2.21 -12.80
N GLU A 123 -0.80 3.19 -13.68
CA GLU A 123 0.08 4.36 -13.79
C GLU A 123 0.08 5.22 -12.52
N GLU A 124 -0.95 5.11 -11.68
CA GLU A 124 -1.12 5.90 -10.46
C GLU A 124 -0.42 5.27 -9.25
N CYS A 125 -0.05 3.99 -9.32
CA CYS A 125 0.55 3.27 -8.19
C CYS A 125 1.85 3.95 -7.70
N LEU A 126 2.70 4.39 -8.63
CA LEU A 126 4.00 4.99 -8.32
C LEU A 126 3.89 6.42 -7.76
N LEU A 127 2.71 7.04 -7.80
CA LEU A 127 2.48 8.35 -7.16
C LEU A 127 2.57 8.26 -5.63
N CYS A 128 2.18 7.12 -5.07
CA CYS A 128 2.15 6.88 -3.63
C CYS A 128 3.16 5.82 -3.18
N HIS A 129 3.49 4.86 -4.05
CA HIS A 129 4.47 3.81 -3.81
C HIS A 129 5.72 4.05 -4.66
N PRO A 130 6.60 4.99 -4.28
CA PRO A 130 7.84 5.18 -5.03
C PRO A 130 8.73 3.94 -4.91
N VAL A 131 9.50 3.68 -5.96
CA VAL A 131 10.55 2.66 -5.94
C VAL A 131 11.56 3.03 -4.86
N SER A 132 12.01 2.04 -4.10
CA SER A 132 13.11 2.25 -3.16
C SER A 132 14.33 2.80 -3.91
N ALA A 133 15.02 3.77 -3.33
CA ALA A 133 16.20 4.38 -3.95
C ALA A 133 17.25 3.33 -4.33
N ASP A 134 17.35 2.26 -3.54
CA ASP A 134 18.27 1.14 -3.79
C ASP A 134 17.90 0.31 -5.04
N ASN A 135 16.71 0.47 -5.60
CA ASN A 135 16.17 -0.35 -6.68
C ASN A 135 15.68 0.46 -7.89
N TYR A 136 15.85 1.79 -7.87
CA TYR A 136 15.35 2.69 -8.91
C TYR A 136 16.01 2.41 -10.28
N ASP A 137 17.32 2.14 -10.29
CA ASP A 137 18.11 1.90 -11.51
C ASP A 137 18.56 0.44 -11.67
N LYS A 138 18.02 -0.48 -10.86
CA LYS A 138 18.35 -1.89 -11.01
C LYS A 138 17.49 -2.47 -12.14
N GLU A 139 18.11 -3.14 -13.09
CA GLU A 139 17.36 -4.08 -13.93
C GLU A 139 16.58 -5.03 -13.01
N PRO A 140 15.31 -5.31 -13.30
CA PRO A 140 14.55 -6.26 -12.50
C PRO A 140 15.32 -7.57 -12.52
N GLU A 141 15.77 -8.04 -11.35
CA GLU A 141 15.88 -9.48 -11.19
C GLU A 141 14.47 -9.99 -11.46
N PRO A 142 14.27 -10.80 -12.52
CA PRO A 142 12.94 -11.12 -12.97
C PRO A 142 12.18 -11.81 -11.83
N ALA A 143 11.13 -11.12 -11.36
CA ALA A 143 10.33 -11.60 -10.24
C ALA A 143 9.66 -12.91 -10.64
N GLY A 144 10.13 -14.02 -10.06
CA GLY A 144 9.55 -15.34 -10.28
C GLY A 144 10.11 -16.15 -11.46
N LEU A 145 11.14 -15.67 -12.17
CA LEU A 145 11.87 -16.56 -13.08
C LEU A 145 12.85 -17.42 -12.28
N SER A 146 12.92 -18.71 -12.63
CA SER A 146 13.93 -19.60 -12.11
C SER A 146 15.31 -18.95 -12.23
N LYS A 147 16.16 -19.08 -11.22
CA LYS A 147 17.59 -18.68 -11.31
C LYS A 147 18.36 -19.49 -12.36
N SER A 148 17.72 -20.50 -12.96
CA SER A 148 18.27 -21.23 -14.09
C SER A 148 18.19 -20.37 -15.35
N PRO A 149 19.30 -20.17 -16.07
CA PRO A 149 19.25 -19.52 -17.37
C PRO A 149 18.27 -20.26 -18.28
N ALA A 150 17.49 -19.49 -19.06
CA ALA A 150 16.66 -20.05 -20.10
C ALA A 150 17.54 -20.84 -21.08
N ASN A 151 17.07 -22.01 -21.50
CA ASN A 151 17.79 -22.78 -22.50
C ASN A 151 17.78 -22.00 -23.82
N VAL A 152 18.93 -21.99 -24.49
CA VAL A 152 19.05 -21.40 -25.82
C VAL A 152 18.18 -22.22 -26.78
N THR A 153 17.49 -21.53 -27.68
CA THR A 153 16.68 -22.16 -28.72
C THR A 153 17.61 -22.91 -29.65
N PRO A 154 17.47 -24.25 -29.79
CA PRO A 154 18.42 -25.09 -30.54
C PRO A 154 18.26 -24.98 -32.06
N HIS A 155 17.47 -24.01 -32.53
CA HIS A 155 17.21 -23.74 -33.93
C HIS A 155 17.16 -22.23 -34.16
N VAL A 156 17.38 -21.84 -35.40
CA VAL A 156 17.24 -20.46 -35.84
C VAL A 156 15.77 -20.04 -35.83
N LEU A 157 15.53 -18.75 -35.63
CA LEU A 157 14.21 -18.14 -35.66
C LEU A 157 13.94 -17.57 -37.04
N ASP A 158 13.76 -18.45 -38.03
CA ASP A 158 13.41 -18.09 -39.40
C ASP A 158 12.20 -18.89 -39.93
N GLY A 159 11.38 -18.24 -40.75
CA GLY A 159 10.24 -18.89 -41.41
C GLY A 159 9.26 -19.54 -40.43
N VAL A 160 9.09 -20.86 -40.50
CA VAL A 160 8.17 -21.60 -39.61
C VAL A 160 8.59 -21.56 -38.14
N PHE A 161 9.85 -21.25 -37.85
CA PHE A 161 10.39 -21.16 -36.50
C PHE A 161 10.28 -19.77 -35.88
N GLU A 162 9.77 -18.78 -36.63
CA GLU A 162 9.40 -17.46 -36.09
C GLU A 162 8.12 -17.52 -35.26
N ASP A 163 7.26 -18.51 -35.51
CA ASP A 163 6.03 -18.75 -34.75
C ASP A 163 6.22 -19.89 -33.74
N CYS A 164 6.53 -19.53 -32.51
CA CYS A 164 6.84 -20.48 -31.44
C CYS A 164 5.66 -21.42 -31.14
N ASP A 165 4.42 -20.95 -31.27
CA ASP A 165 3.21 -21.71 -30.91
C ASP A 165 2.97 -22.90 -31.85
N TYR A 166 3.45 -22.80 -33.09
CA TYR A 166 3.31 -23.85 -34.11
C TYR A 166 3.84 -25.22 -33.65
N CYS A 167 4.92 -25.22 -32.86
CA CYS A 167 5.51 -26.43 -32.30
C CYS A 167 5.39 -26.51 -30.78
N HIS A 168 5.49 -25.38 -30.08
CA HIS A 168 5.55 -25.36 -28.61
C HIS A 168 4.19 -25.27 -27.91
N HIS A 169 3.09 -25.15 -28.66
CA HIS A 169 1.69 -25.20 -28.21
C HIS A 169 1.45 -24.55 -26.84
N THR A 170 0.82 -23.39 -26.81
CA THR A 170 0.54 -22.66 -25.55
C THR A 170 -0.85 -22.93 -25.00
N GLU A 171 -1.67 -23.70 -25.73
CA GLU A 171 -3.01 -24.11 -25.31
C GLU A 171 -3.12 -25.61 -24.98
N LEU A 172 -4.30 -26.24 -25.23
CA LEU A 172 -4.84 -27.51 -24.69
C LEU A 172 -3.95 -28.78 -24.71
N GLN A 173 -2.69 -28.69 -25.17
CA GLN A 173 -1.66 -29.72 -25.08
C GLN A 173 -0.27 -29.11 -24.84
N SER A 174 -0.18 -28.13 -23.94
CA SER A 174 1.03 -27.35 -23.83
C SER A 174 2.24 -28.19 -23.48
N THR A 175 3.29 -28.03 -24.28
CA THR A 175 4.61 -28.64 -24.01
C THR A 175 5.48 -27.74 -23.13
N LEU A 176 4.99 -26.54 -22.79
CA LEU A 176 5.68 -25.59 -21.96
C LEU A 176 5.46 -25.87 -20.47
N PRO A 177 6.42 -25.52 -19.60
CA PRO A 177 6.21 -25.58 -18.16
C PRO A 177 5.04 -24.69 -17.72
N GLU A 178 4.28 -25.13 -16.72
CA GLU A 178 3.14 -24.39 -16.14
C GLU A 178 3.46 -22.93 -15.76
N SER A 179 4.73 -22.63 -15.46
CA SER A 179 5.21 -21.28 -15.18
C SER A 179 5.19 -20.33 -16.40
N HIS A 180 4.87 -20.81 -17.60
CA HIS A 180 4.89 -20.02 -18.83
C HIS A 180 3.51 -19.58 -19.33
N LYS A 181 2.43 -20.05 -18.69
CA LYS A 181 1.05 -19.81 -19.13
C LYS A 181 0.61 -18.34 -19.12
N ASP A 182 1.34 -17.51 -18.38
CA ASP A 182 1.01 -16.09 -18.19
C ASP A 182 1.89 -15.16 -19.05
N PHE A 183 2.82 -15.70 -19.85
CA PHE A 183 3.62 -14.92 -20.80
C PHE A 183 2.93 -14.82 -22.16
N ALA A 184 3.16 -13.70 -22.84
CA ALA A 184 2.66 -13.51 -24.20
C ALA A 184 3.55 -14.26 -25.21
N LEU A 185 2.95 -14.69 -26.31
CA LEU A 185 3.66 -15.48 -27.34
C LEU A 185 4.83 -14.73 -27.98
N ASP A 186 4.76 -13.41 -28.01
CA ASP A 186 5.74 -12.53 -28.63
C ASP A 186 6.92 -12.18 -27.72
N THR A 187 6.98 -12.69 -26.49
CA THR A 187 8.07 -12.42 -25.54
C THR A 187 9.06 -13.57 -25.37
N CYS A 188 8.99 -14.59 -26.23
CA CYS A 188 9.78 -15.81 -26.07
C CYS A 188 11.29 -15.55 -26.28
N ASP A 189 11.64 -14.77 -27.29
CA ASP A 189 13.02 -14.44 -27.71
C ASP A 189 13.73 -13.48 -26.75
N GLU A 190 12.98 -12.76 -25.92
CA GLU A 190 13.52 -11.93 -24.84
C GLU A 190 14.28 -12.76 -23.79
N CYS A 191 13.90 -14.04 -23.62
CA CYS A 191 14.52 -14.96 -22.66
C CYS A 191 15.23 -16.14 -23.35
N HIS A 192 14.66 -16.68 -24.43
CA HIS A 192 15.20 -17.80 -25.20
C HIS A 192 15.92 -17.31 -26.47
N GLY A 193 17.18 -16.89 -26.33
CA GLY A 193 18.01 -16.52 -27.47
C GLY A 193 18.22 -17.69 -28.44
N ALA A 194 18.49 -17.42 -29.72
CA ALA A 194 18.86 -18.44 -30.70
C ALA A 194 20.35 -18.79 -30.59
N GLU A 195 20.72 -20.06 -30.77
CA GLU A 195 22.13 -20.41 -30.93
C GLU A 195 22.65 -19.78 -32.22
N ASP A 196 23.69 -18.93 -32.10
CA ASP A 196 24.40 -18.36 -33.23
C ASP A 196 24.77 -19.51 -34.19
N SER A 197 24.29 -19.46 -35.43
CA SER A 197 24.54 -20.51 -36.44
C SER A 197 25.99 -20.52 -36.95
N GLY A 198 26.95 -20.12 -36.12
CA GLY A 198 28.33 -19.79 -36.50
C GLY A 198 29.42 -20.70 -35.92
N ALA A 199 29.10 -21.81 -35.25
CA ALA A 199 30.11 -22.70 -34.68
C ALA A 199 29.84 -24.18 -35.00
N GLY A 200 29.84 -24.52 -36.29
CA GLY A 200 29.59 -25.89 -36.73
C GLY A 200 29.93 -26.16 -38.21
N ALA A 201 31.03 -25.59 -38.71
CA ALA A 201 31.65 -26.10 -39.94
C ALA A 201 32.99 -26.73 -39.54
N GLY A 202 33.00 -28.06 -39.49
CA GLY A 202 34.25 -28.80 -39.50
C GLY A 202 34.94 -28.62 -40.86
N ASP A 203 36.22 -28.31 -40.79
CA ASP A 203 37.33 -28.86 -41.61
C ASP A 203 38.64 -28.60 -40.86
#